data_AF-A0A0Q9ZKJ0-F1
#
_entry.id   AF-A0A0Q9ZKJ0-F1
#
_cell.length_a   1.000
_cell.length_b   1.000
_cell.length_c   1.000
_cell.angle_alpha   90.00
_cell.angle_beta   90.00
_cell.angle_gamma   90.00
#
_symmetry.space_group_name_H-M   'P 1'
#
loop_
_entity.id
_entity.type
_entity.pdbx_description
1 polymer ?
#
loop_
_entity_poly.entity_id
_entity_poly.type
_entity_poly.pdbx_seq_one_letter_code
_entity_poly.pdbx_strand_id
1 'polypeptide(L)'
;MAYTVAVSVLATTVGINAAHAERVCKVTDPTGTPLNIRDEPNGKIINKLRNDREVYVTDTTYDNKNRPWVYLEGYYKGEYRHWGWAIREFVSYYDR
;
A
#
# COMPACT_ATOMS: atom_id res chain seq x y z
N MET A 1 8.60 -2.91 65.86
CA MET A 1 9.10 -3.57 64.64
C MET A 1 7.94 -4.30 63.99
N ALA A 2 7.36 -3.76 62.92
CA ALA A 2 6.38 -4.49 62.10
C ALA A 2 6.40 -3.90 60.68
N TYR A 3 6.45 -4.79 59.70
CA TYR A 3 7.05 -4.59 58.38
C TYR A 3 6.05 -4.01 57.37
N THR A 4 6.50 -3.03 56.59
CA THR A 4 5.75 -2.51 55.43
C THR A 4 5.89 -3.51 54.28
N VAL A 5 4.79 -4.10 53.81
CA VAL A 5 4.78 -4.95 52.61
C VAL A 5 4.66 -4.04 51.38
N ALA A 6 5.72 -3.98 50.58
CA ALA A 6 5.69 -3.27 49.30
C ALA A 6 5.08 -4.19 48.22
N VAL A 7 3.99 -3.76 47.60
CA VAL A 7 3.35 -4.47 46.48
C VAL A 7 3.90 -3.90 45.17
N SER A 8 4.69 -4.70 44.46
CA SER A 8 5.25 -4.34 43.15
C SER A 8 4.25 -4.66 42.05
N VAL A 9 3.71 -3.65 41.37
CA VAL A 9 2.85 -3.85 40.18
C VAL A 9 3.75 -3.95 38.95
N LEU A 10 3.86 -5.17 38.38
CA LEU A 10 4.48 -5.38 37.08
C LEU A 10 3.52 -4.94 35.97
N ALA A 11 3.79 -3.78 35.35
CA ALA A 11 3.07 -3.33 34.17
C ALA A 11 3.58 -4.09 32.93
N THR A 12 2.78 -5.01 32.40
CA THR A 12 3.06 -5.65 31.11
C THR A 12 2.56 -4.75 29.98
N THR A 13 3.49 -4.16 29.22
CA THR A 13 3.14 -3.44 27.99
C THR A 13 2.82 -4.45 26.90
N VAL A 14 1.54 -4.59 26.56
CA VAL A 14 1.11 -5.36 25.39
C VAL A 14 1.51 -4.56 24.14
N GLY A 15 2.50 -5.07 23.39
CA GLY A 15 2.88 -4.51 22.10
C GLY A 15 1.76 -4.69 21.09
N ILE A 16 1.13 -3.59 20.67
CA ILE A 16 0.23 -3.55 19.52
C ILE A 16 1.07 -3.73 18.26
N ASN A 17 1.13 -4.96 17.75
CA ASN A 17 1.63 -5.22 16.40
C ASN A 17 0.61 -4.65 15.41
N ALA A 18 0.97 -3.55 14.74
CA ALA A 18 0.22 -3.07 13.59
C ALA A 18 0.32 -4.13 12.48
N ALA A 19 -0.71 -4.95 12.32
CA ALA A 19 -0.82 -5.83 11.17
C ALA A 19 -0.92 -4.96 9.92
N HIS A 20 0.17 -4.88 9.15
CA HIS A 20 0.12 -4.37 7.78
C HIS A 20 -0.67 -5.39 6.97
N ALA A 21 -1.99 -5.23 6.92
CA ALA A 21 -2.82 -5.96 5.96
C ALA A 21 -2.26 -5.65 4.57
N GLU A 22 -1.76 -6.66 3.87
CA GLU A 22 -1.38 -6.54 2.46
C GLU A 22 -2.63 -6.12 1.69
N ARG A 23 -2.73 -4.82 1.39
CA ARG A 23 -3.96 -4.25 0.86
C ARG A 23 -4.05 -4.56 -0.63
N VAL A 24 -4.76 -5.64 -0.95
CA VAL A 24 -5.10 -5.97 -2.32
C VAL A 24 -5.96 -4.85 -2.90
N CYS A 25 -5.57 -4.38 -4.08
CA CYS A 25 -6.26 -3.33 -4.79
C CYS A 25 -6.60 -3.79 -6.22
N LYS A 26 -7.50 -3.07 -6.86
CA LYS A 26 -7.76 -3.18 -8.30
C LYS A 26 -7.54 -1.84 -8.99
N VAL A 27 -7.10 -1.91 -10.24
CA VAL A 27 -7.07 -0.76 -11.13
C VAL A 27 -8.51 -0.41 -11.55
N THR A 28 -8.93 0.82 -11.26
CA THR A 28 -10.30 1.30 -11.45
C THR A 28 -10.28 2.68 -12.14
N ASP A 29 -9.63 2.79 -13.30
CA ASP A 29 -9.62 4.04 -14.06
C ASP A 29 -11.01 4.27 -14.70
N PRO A 30 -11.75 5.32 -14.30
CA PRO A 30 -13.12 5.56 -14.76
C PRO A 30 -13.19 5.98 -16.23
N THR A 31 -12.07 6.34 -16.86
CA THR A 31 -12.02 6.75 -18.28
C THR A 31 -12.10 5.56 -19.23
N GLY A 32 -11.96 4.33 -18.73
CA GLY A 32 -11.89 3.11 -19.53
C GLY A 32 -10.56 2.93 -20.27
N THR A 33 -9.61 3.85 -20.10
CA THR A 33 -8.26 3.70 -20.65
C THR A 33 -7.35 2.92 -19.68
N PRO A 34 -6.36 2.16 -20.17
CA PRO A 34 -5.38 1.52 -19.28
C PRO A 34 -4.61 2.56 -18.45
N LEU A 35 -4.51 2.31 -17.14
CA LEU A 35 -3.78 3.13 -16.19
C LEU A 35 -2.29 3.16 -16.53
N ASN A 36 -1.75 4.36 -16.72
CA ASN A 36 -0.33 4.56 -16.99
C ASN A 36 0.50 4.29 -15.74
N ILE A 37 1.54 3.48 -15.91
CA ILE A 37 2.54 3.19 -14.89
C ILE A 37 3.85 3.86 -15.26
N ARG A 38 4.46 4.53 -14.28
CA ARG A 38 5.67 5.33 -14.43
C ARG A 38 6.82 4.80 -13.59
N ASP A 39 8.04 5.13 -13.98
CA ASP A 39 9.25 4.78 -13.22
C ASP A 39 9.40 5.60 -11.92
N GLU A 40 8.87 6.81 -11.91
CA GLU A 40 8.75 7.69 -10.74
C GLU A 40 7.50 8.59 -10.85
N PRO A 41 7.05 9.26 -9.77
CA PRO A 41 5.98 10.25 -9.84
C PRO A 41 6.28 11.32 -10.91
N ASN A 42 5.36 11.48 -11.88
CA ASN A 42 5.53 12.34 -13.06
C ASN A 42 6.70 11.97 -14.01
N GLY A 43 7.36 10.84 -13.82
CA GLY A 43 8.43 10.32 -14.69
C GLY A 43 7.93 9.77 -16.03
N LYS A 44 8.73 8.95 -16.72
CA LYS A 44 8.33 8.36 -18.01
C LYS A 44 7.32 7.23 -17.80
N ILE A 45 6.42 7.04 -18.78
CA ILE A 45 5.52 5.88 -18.78
C ILE A 45 6.33 4.65 -19.19
N ILE A 46 6.39 3.65 -18.32
CA ILE A 46 7.10 2.39 -18.54
C ILE A 46 6.15 1.21 -18.79
N ASN A 47 4.89 1.32 -18.38
CA ASN A 47 3.90 0.27 -18.57
C ASN A 47 2.46 0.82 -18.54
N LYS A 48 1.48 -0.03 -18.83
CA LYS A 48 0.05 0.27 -18.71
C LYS A 48 -0.70 -0.93 -18.12
N LEU A 49 -1.50 -0.71 -17.08
CA LEU A 49 -2.35 -1.74 -16.48
C LEU A 49 -3.81 -1.56 -16.90
N ARG A 50 -4.47 -2.65 -17.29
CA ARG A 50 -5.90 -2.65 -17.59
C ARG A 50 -6.71 -2.58 -16.29
N ASN A 51 -7.94 -2.09 -16.39
CA ASN A 51 -8.91 -2.16 -15.29
C ASN A 51 -9.11 -3.61 -14.80
N ASP A 52 -9.57 -3.72 -13.54
CA ASP A 52 -9.78 -4.97 -12.80
C ASP A 52 -8.51 -5.80 -12.54
N ARG A 53 -7.34 -5.30 -12.94
CA ARG A 53 -6.06 -5.90 -12.56
C ARG A 53 -5.86 -5.80 -11.05
N GLU A 54 -5.74 -6.95 -10.40
CA GLU A 54 -5.29 -7.03 -9.01
C GLU A 54 -3.83 -6.60 -8.89
N VAL A 55 -3.58 -5.72 -7.93
CA VAL A 55 -2.27 -5.15 -7.59
C VAL A 55 -2.15 -4.99 -6.08
N TYR A 56 -0.93 -4.93 -5.58
CA TYR A 56 -0.60 -4.59 -4.21
C TYR A 56 -0.02 -3.19 -4.18
N VAL A 57 -0.50 -2.37 -3.24
CA VAL A 57 0.12 -1.07 -2.95
C VAL A 57 1.19 -1.29 -1.89
N THR A 58 2.45 -1.14 -2.27
CA THR A 58 3.59 -1.38 -1.36
C THR A 58 4.24 -0.10 -0.87
N ASP A 59 4.07 1.02 -1.59
CA ASP A 59 4.57 2.33 -1.18
C ASP A 59 3.60 3.45 -1.58
N THR A 60 3.70 4.60 -0.92
CA THR A 60 2.92 5.80 -1.18
C THR A 60 3.81 7.03 -1.06
N THR A 61 3.73 7.91 -2.05
CA THR A 61 4.45 9.20 -2.04
C THR A 61 3.57 10.32 -2.57
N TYR A 62 4.04 11.56 -2.46
CA TYR A 62 3.36 12.75 -2.95
C TYR A 62 4.28 13.51 -3.89
N ASP A 63 3.72 14.01 -4.99
CA ASP A 63 4.49 14.89 -5.86
C ASP A 63 4.53 16.34 -5.34
N ASN A 64 5.23 17.22 -6.07
CA ASN A 64 5.34 18.65 -5.73
C ASN A 64 4.01 19.41 -5.73
N LYS A 65 2.92 18.82 -6.22
CA LYS A 65 1.55 19.36 -6.16
C LYS A 65 0.71 18.66 -5.09
N ASN A 66 1.35 17.90 -4.21
CA ASN A 66 0.72 17.11 -3.16
C ASN A 66 -0.29 16.08 -3.70
N ARG A 67 -0.13 15.63 -4.94
CA ARG A 67 -0.97 14.55 -5.49
C ARG A 67 -0.43 13.20 -5.02
N PRO A 68 -1.28 12.29 -4.53
CA PRO A 68 -0.86 10.99 -4.05
C PRO A 68 -0.53 10.02 -5.18
N TRP A 69 0.61 9.36 -5.05
CA TRP A 69 1.10 8.30 -5.93
C TRP A 69 1.30 7.03 -5.13
N VAL A 70 1.10 5.88 -5.77
CA VAL A 70 1.34 4.56 -5.18
C VAL A 70 2.26 3.73 -6.04
N TYR A 71 3.13 2.98 -5.39
CA TYR A 71 3.91 1.95 -6.04
C TYR A 71 3.11 0.65 -6.09
N LEU A 72 2.99 0.08 -7.29
CA LEU A 72 2.19 -1.09 -7.55
C LEU A 72 3.06 -2.30 -7.83
N GLU A 73 2.75 -3.40 -7.16
CA GLU A 73 3.32 -4.72 -7.38
C GLU A 73 2.19 -5.74 -7.63
N GLY A 74 2.52 -6.95 -8.05
CA GLY A 74 1.52 -8.01 -8.18
C GLY A 74 1.92 -9.14 -9.10
N TYR A 75 1.04 -10.12 -9.22
CA TYR A 75 1.28 -11.31 -10.04
C TYR A 75 0.73 -11.17 -11.47
N TYR A 76 1.49 -11.68 -12.44
CA TYR A 76 1.03 -11.86 -13.81
C TYR A 76 1.53 -13.19 -14.36
N LYS A 77 0.60 -14.05 -14.77
CA LYS A 77 0.90 -15.41 -15.27
C LYS A 77 1.76 -16.24 -14.31
N GLY A 78 1.54 -16.09 -13.00
CA GLY A 78 2.28 -16.80 -11.96
C GLY A 78 3.61 -16.17 -11.54
N GLU A 79 4.05 -15.09 -12.20
CA GLU A 79 5.29 -14.38 -11.87
C GLU A 79 5.00 -13.11 -11.06
N TYR A 80 5.79 -12.85 -10.02
CA TYR A 80 5.76 -11.59 -9.29
C TYR A 80 6.37 -10.46 -10.12
N ARG A 81 5.74 -9.29 -10.12
CA ARG A 81 6.18 -8.12 -10.89
C ARG A 81 6.11 -6.85 -10.07
N HIS A 82 7.14 -6.03 -10.26
CA HIS A 82 7.17 -4.64 -9.82
C HIS A 82 6.71 -3.78 -11.00
N TRP A 83 5.50 -3.22 -10.92
CA TRP A 83 4.91 -2.51 -12.04
C TRP A 83 5.47 -1.10 -12.16
N GLY A 84 5.54 -0.37 -11.03
CA GLY A 84 5.95 1.03 -10.97
C GLY A 84 4.92 1.93 -10.29
N TRP A 85 5.06 3.24 -10.47
CA TRP A 85 4.23 4.27 -9.85
C TRP A 85 2.97 4.58 -10.67
N ALA A 86 1.85 4.73 -9.97
CA ALA A 86 0.59 5.19 -10.55
C ALA A 86 -0.08 6.23 -9.66
N ILE A 87 -1.03 6.98 -10.23
CA ILE A 87 -1.85 7.93 -9.47
C ILE A 87 -2.79 7.13 -8.56
N ARG A 88 -2.79 7.45 -7.26
CA ARG A 88 -3.55 6.72 -6.22
C ARG A 88 -5.05 6.69 -6.50
N GLU A 89 -5.60 7.73 -7.11
CA GLU A 89 -7.04 7.88 -7.37
C GLU A 89 -7.61 6.77 -8.27
N PHE A 90 -6.79 6.18 -9.14
CA PHE A 90 -7.21 5.13 -10.08
C PHE A 90 -6.99 3.70 -9.55
N VAL A 91 -6.74 3.56 -8.24
CA VAL A 91 -6.49 2.28 -7.58
C VAL A 91 -7.41 2.18 -6.37
N SER A 92 -8.30 1.19 -6.35
CA SER A 92 -9.27 1.00 -5.27
C SER A 92 -8.95 -0.23 -4.44
N TYR A 93 -9.05 -0.12 -3.12
CA TYR A 93 -8.94 -1.30 -2.24
C TYR A 93 -10.08 -2.27 -2.53
N TYR A 94 -9.78 -3.55 -2.43
CA TYR A 94 -10.73 -4.62 -2.69
C TYR A 94 -10.58 -5.70 -1.63
N ASP A 95 -11.67 -5.97 -0.91
CA ASP A 95 -11.76 -7.12 -0.03
C ASP A 95 -12.10 -8.35 -0.89
N ARG A 96 -11.33 -9.42 -0.70
CA ARG A 96 -11.56 -10.70 -1.41
C ARG A 96 -12.71 -11.48 -0.81
#